data_AF-A0A822C0V8-F1
#
_entry.id   AF-A0A822C0V8-F1
#
_cell.length_a   1.000
_cell.length_b   1.000
_cell.length_c   1.000
_cell.angle_alpha   90.00
_cell.angle_beta   90.00
_cell.angle_gamma   90.00
#
_symmetry.space_group_name_H-M   'P 1'
#
loop_
_entity.id
_entity.type
_entity.pdbx_description
1 polymer ?
#
loop_
_entity_poly.entity_id
_entity_poly.type
_entity_poly.pdbx_seq_one_letter_code
_entity_poly.pdbx_strand_id
1 'polypeptide(L)'
;SSKFQIILEHYISIQTTGNTDTFEVPISIYAKVCRKRLEKILQTGPKRGLKKPTFEEIELSKHTIHFPSMFGSTLEEVMAMQRTRFPEKRLPWIQTTLSEEVLKLNGAKTEGIFRVPGDLDSVNALKVKCDQWQLPSLEDAHLPASLLKLWYRELAEPLIPTMFY
;
A
#
# COMPACT_ATOMS: atom_id res chain seq x y z
N SER A 1 13.23 -18.53 15.09
CA SER A 1 14.61 -18.78 15.56
C SER A 1 15.44 -17.56 15.21
N SER A 2 16.07 -16.90 16.19
CA SER A 2 16.88 -15.67 15.97
C SER A 2 18.04 -15.88 14.99
N LYS A 3 18.63 -17.08 14.97
CA LYS A 3 19.69 -17.44 14.00
C LYS A 3 19.20 -17.42 12.54
N PHE A 4 17.97 -17.88 12.29
CA PHE A 4 17.40 -17.89 10.95
C PHE A 4 17.12 -16.47 10.43
N GLN A 5 16.66 -15.58 11.31
CA GLN A 5 16.43 -14.17 10.97
C GLN A 5 17.72 -13.48 10.52
N ILE A 6 18.81 -13.62 11.29
CA ILE A 6 20.11 -13.02 10.96
C ILE A 6 20.63 -13.52 9.60
N ILE A 7 20.52 -14.83 9.35
CA ILE A 7 20.93 -15.42 8.07
C ILE A 7 20.10 -14.86 6.92
N LEU A 8 18.78 -14.75 7.10
CA LEU A 8 17.87 -14.23 6.08
C LEU A 8 18.15 -12.76 5.77
N GLU A 9 18.30 -11.91 6.79
CA GLU A 9 18.63 -10.48 6.63
C GLU A 9 19.97 -10.30 5.91
N HIS A 10 20.99 -11.06 6.33
CA HIS A 10 22.31 -11.02 5.69
C HIS A 10 22.25 -11.45 4.22
N TYR A 11 21.55 -12.55 3.93
CA TYR A 11 21.36 -13.02 2.56
C TYR A 11 20.67 -11.98 1.68
N ILE A 12 19.54 -11.43 2.14
CA ILE A 12 18.81 -10.39 1.39
C ILE A 12 19.70 -9.17 1.17
N SER A 13 20.45 -8.74 2.19
CA SER A 13 21.34 -7.59 2.12
C SER A 13 22.40 -7.73 1.02
N ILE A 14 23.09 -8.88 0.94
CA ILE A 14 24.09 -9.15 -0.10
C ILE A 14 23.48 -8.99 -1.51
N GLN A 15 22.28 -9.52 -1.70
CA GLN A 15 21.61 -9.56 -3.00
C GLN A 15 21.10 -8.18 -3.45
N THR A 16 21.06 -7.16 -2.57
CA THR A 16 20.62 -5.81 -2.96
C THR A 16 21.62 -5.04 -3.85
N THR A 17 22.87 -5.49 -3.90
CA THR A 17 23.99 -4.80 -4.59
C THR A 17 23.99 -4.97 -6.11
N GLY A 18 23.17 -5.86 -6.67
CA GLY A 18 23.05 -6.08 -8.12
C GLY A 18 24.11 -7.01 -8.71
N ASN A 19 25.09 -7.47 -7.92
CA ASN A 19 26.16 -8.36 -8.39
C ASN A 19 25.68 -9.72 -8.92
N THR A 20 24.43 -10.09 -8.62
CA THR A 20 23.79 -11.35 -9.01
C THR A 20 22.64 -11.15 -9.98
N ASP A 21 22.41 -9.93 -10.45
CA ASP A 21 21.37 -9.65 -11.43
C ASP A 21 21.68 -10.36 -12.75
N THR A 22 20.69 -11.08 -13.28
CA THR A 22 20.76 -11.66 -14.62
C THR A 22 19.88 -10.85 -15.57
N PHE A 23 20.11 -10.98 -16.88
CA PHE A 23 19.27 -10.33 -17.89
C PHE A 23 17.79 -10.75 -17.80
N GLU A 24 17.50 -11.94 -17.26
CA GLU A 24 16.15 -12.47 -17.13
C GLU A 24 15.49 -12.12 -15.78
N VAL A 25 16.28 -11.98 -14.71
CA VAL A 25 15.76 -11.75 -13.36
C VAL A 25 16.62 -10.72 -12.61
N PRO A 26 16.09 -9.50 -12.37
CA PRO A 26 16.79 -8.48 -11.61
C PRO A 26 16.64 -8.76 -10.10
N ILE A 27 17.42 -9.72 -9.58
CA ILE A 27 17.38 -10.21 -8.19
C ILE A 27 17.46 -9.07 -7.17
N SER A 28 18.21 -8.02 -7.47
CA SER A 28 18.39 -6.86 -6.60
C SER A 28 17.10 -6.09 -6.33
N ILE A 29 16.19 -6.03 -7.31
CA ILE A 29 14.87 -5.39 -7.14
C ILE A 29 14.04 -6.21 -6.16
N TYR A 30 13.98 -7.53 -6.34
CA TYR A 30 13.31 -8.44 -5.42
C TYR A 30 13.90 -8.33 -4.02
N ALA A 31 15.23 -8.36 -3.89
CA ALA A 31 15.92 -8.26 -2.61
C ALA A 31 15.60 -6.93 -1.89
N LYS A 32 15.60 -5.80 -2.60
CA LYS A 32 15.24 -4.49 -2.03
C LYS A 32 13.81 -4.47 -1.49
N VAL A 33 12.84 -5.00 -2.25
CA VAL A 33 11.43 -5.04 -1.82
C VAL A 33 11.25 -6.02 -0.66
N CYS A 34 11.85 -7.21 -0.73
CA CYS A 34 11.81 -8.20 0.34
C CYS A 34 12.40 -7.66 1.64
N ARG A 35 13.52 -6.92 1.59
CA ARG A 35 14.12 -6.27 2.75
C ARG A 35 13.13 -5.33 3.44
N LYS A 36 12.52 -4.41 2.69
CA LYS A 36 11.53 -3.47 3.22
C LYS A 36 10.33 -4.18 3.85
N ARG A 37 9.80 -5.20 3.16
CA ARG A 37 8.67 -5.99 3.68
C ARG A 37 9.04 -6.74 4.96
N LEU A 38 10.26 -7.28 5.04
CA LEU A 38 10.77 -7.96 6.22
C LEU A 38 10.88 -6.99 7.40
N GLU A 39 11.53 -5.83 7.21
CA GLU A 39 11.64 -4.77 8.22
C GLU A 39 10.26 -4.39 8.79
N LYS A 40 9.26 -4.22 7.91
CA LYS A 40 7.88 -3.93 8.32
C LYS A 40 7.25 -5.05 9.13
N ILE A 41 7.39 -6.31 8.70
CA ILE A 41 6.83 -7.47 9.42
C ILE A 41 7.49 -7.63 10.79
N LEU A 42 8.79 -7.32 10.92
CA LEU A 42 9.50 -7.36 12.19
C LEU A 42 8.96 -6.32 13.18
N GLN A 43 8.48 -5.17 12.71
CA GLN A 43 7.88 -4.14 13.55
C GLN A 43 6.41 -4.43 13.88
N THR A 44 5.59 -4.82 12.90
CA THR A 44 4.14 -4.95 13.07
C THR A 44 3.67 -6.35 13.44
N GLY A 45 4.56 -7.35 13.36
CA GLY A 45 4.21 -8.75 13.46
C GLY A 45 3.47 -9.29 12.23
N PRO A 46 3.24 -10.62 12.17
CA PRO A 46 2.58 -11.27 11.04
C PRO A 46 1.07 -10.98 11.05
N LYS A 47 0.62 -10.14 10.12
CA LYS A 47 -0.81 -9.76 10.00
C LYS A 47 -1.77 -10.93 9.71
N ARG A 48 -1.28 -12.06 9.19
CA ARG A 48 -2.11 -13.22 8.77
C ARG A 48 -1.76 -14.54 9.47
N GLY A 49 -0.98 -14.48 10.55
CA GLY A 49 -0.56 -15.68 11.27
C GLY A 49 0.19 -16.68 10.39
N LEU A 50 -0.04 -17.98 10.60
CA LEU A 50 0.67 -19.09 9.93
C LEU A 50 0.02 -19.56 8.61
N LYS A 51 -0.95 -18.81 8.07
CA LYS A 51 -1.66 -19.21 6.84
C LYS A 51 -0.71 -19.12 5.64
N LYS A 52 -0.62 -20.20 4.86
CA LYS A 52 0.18 -20.22 3.63
C LYS A 52 -0.42 -19.25 2.60
N PRO A 53 0.41 -18.53 1.82
CA PRO A 53 -0.08 -17.64 0.78
C PRO A 53 -0.78 -18.42 -0.33
N THR A 54 -1.86 -17.86 -0.87
CA THR A 54 -2.56 -18.42 -2.04
C THR A 54 -1.77 -18.11 -3.32
N PHE A 55 -2.11 -18.81 -4.42
CA PHE A 55 -1.51 -18.55 -5.73
C PHE A 55 -1.72 -17.09 -6.17
N GLU A 56 -2.93 -16.57 -6.01
CA GLU A 56 -3.29 -15.18 -6.31
C GLU A 56 -2.45 -14.17 -5.52
N GLU A 57 -2.18 -14.46 -4.24
CA GLU A 57 -1.34 -13.61 -3.39
C GLU A 57 0.13 -13.62 -3.82
N ILE A 58 0.63 -14.77 -4.28
CA ILE A 58 1.98 -14.89 -4.83
C ILE A 58 2.10 -14.05 -6.11
N GLU A 59 1.13 -14.17 -7.03
CA GLU A 59 1.14 -13.39 -8.27
C GLU A 59 0.99 -11.88 -8.00
N LEU A 60 0.11 -11.48 -7.08
CA LEU A 60 0.01 -10.08 -6.65
C LEU A 60 1.31 -9.58 -6.00
N SER A 61 1.96 -10.41 -5.20
CA SER A 61 3.24 -10.09 -4.57
C SER A 61 4.34 -9.85 -5.61
N LYS A 62 4.41 -10.67 -6.67
CA LYS A 62 5.33 -10.47 -7.79
C LYS A 62 5.01 -9.19 -8.56
N HIS A 63 3.75 -8.96 -8.88
CA HIS A 63 3.31 -7.76 -9.59
C HIS A 63 3.69 -6.48 -8.83
N THR A 64 3.45 -6.46 -7.52
CA THR A 64 3.72 -5.29 -6.67
C THR A 64 5.20 -4.96 -6.46
N ILE A 65 6.12 -5.84 -6.85
CA ILE A 65 7.56 -5.55 -6.89
C ILE A 65 7.88 -4.53 -7.99
N HIS A 66 7.19 -4.63 -9.14
CA HIS A 66 7.37 -3.74 -10.28
C HIS A 66 6.36 -2.59 -10.29
N PHE A 67 5.19 -2.79 -9.68
CA PHE A 67 4.11 -1.81 -9.61
C PHE A 67 3.78 -1.54 -8.13
N PRO A 68 4.51 -0.60 -7.49
CA PRO A 68 4.26 -0.26 -6.10
C PRO A 68 2.81 0.15 -5.87
N SER A 69 2.24 -0.31 -4.76
CA SER A 69 0.89 0.05 -4.33
C SER A 69 0.93 1.35 -3.53
N MET A 70 -0.13 2.17 -3.61
CA MET A 70 -0.31 3.31 -2.72
C MET A 70 -0.74 2.89 -1.30
N PHE A 71 -1.17 1.63 -1.13
CA PHE A 71 -1.56 1.04 0.15
C PHE A 71 -0.38 0.28 0.74
N GLY A 72 -0.18 0.36 2.05
CA GLY A 72 0.95 -0.32 2.67
C GLY A 72 2.29 0.41 2.53
N SER A 73 2.34 1.51 1.79
CA SER A 73 3.55 2.31 1.51
C SER A 73 3.70 3.48 2.48
N THR A 74 4.89 4.06 2.59
CA THR A 74 5.07 5.31 3.34
C THR A 74 4.49 6.49 2.56
N LEU A 75 4.24 7.62 3.23
CA LEU A 75 3.77 8.83 2.54
C LEU A 75 4.80 9.32 1.52
N GLU A 76 6.08 9.24 1.84
CA GLU A 76 7.19 9.62 0.96
C GLU A 76 7.20 8.76 -0.31
N GLU A 77 6.94 7.46 -0.19
CA GLU A 77 6.83 6.54 -1.32
C GLU A 77 5.62 6.88 -2.19
N VAL A 78 4.45 7.10 -1.59
CA VAL A 78 3.23 7.51 -2.32
C VAL A 78 3.48 8.83 -3.07
N MET A 79 4.09 9.81 -2.41
CA MET A 79 4.45 11.09 -3.03
C MET A 79 5.52 10.90 -4.11
N ALA A 80 6.47 9.98 -3.94
CA ALA A 80 7.46 9.66 -4.96
C ALA A 80 6.82 9.06 -6.22
N MET A 81 5.89 8.12 -6.05
CA MET A 81 5.15 7.51 -7.15
C MET A 81 4.35 8.57 -7.93
N GLN A 82 3.64 9.45 -7.22
CA GLN A 82 2.76 10.43 -7.86
C GLN A 82 3.53 11.52 -8.62
N ARG A 83 4.77 11.85 -8.22
CA ARG A 83 5.55 12.95 -8.81
C ARG A 83 5.66 12.87 -10.33
N THR A 84 5.65 11.68 -10.90
CA THR A 84 5.70 11.46 -12.35
C THR A 84 4.41 11.83 -13.08
N ARG A 85 3.25 11.72 -12.41
CA ARG A 85 1.93 11.95 -13.00
C ARG A 85 1.28 13.26 -12.56
N PHE A 86 1.52 13.66 -11.32
CA PHE A 86 0.93 14.83 -10.66
C PHE A 86 2.01 15.61 -9.91
N PRO A 87 3.03 16.16 -10.60
CA PRO A 87 4.16 16.87 -9.98
C PRO A 87 3.74 18.10 -9.16
N GLU A 88 2.61 18.71 -9.49
CA GLU A 88 2.05 19.90 -8.84
C GLU A 88 1.32 19.60 -7.51
N LYS A 89 0.89 18.35 -7.30
CA LYS A 89 0.14 17.98 -6.09
C LYS A 89 1.05 17.95 -4.87
N ARG A 90 0.72 18.82 -3.90
CA ARG A 90 1.41 18.90 -2.59
C ARG A 90 0.93 17.88 -1.57
N LEU A 91 -0.21 17.25 -1.83
CA LEU A 91 -0.79 16.18 -1.02
C LEU A 91 -0.88 14.89 -1.83
N PRO A 92 -0.95 13.72 -1.18
CA PRO A 92 -1.14 12.44 -1.86
C PRO A 92 -2.40 12.46 -2.74
N TRP A 93 -2.26 12.07 -4.00
CA TRP A 93 -3.34 12.03 -4.99
C TRP A 93 -4.53 11.25 -4.44
N ILE A 94 -4.29 10.01 -3.98
CA ILE A 94 -5.32 9.13 -3.43
C ILE A 94 -6.09 9.77 -2.28
N GLN A 95 -5.43 10.55 -1.43
CA GLN A 95 -6.06 11.24 -0.31
C GLN A 95 -7.01 12.34 -0.80
N THR A 96 -6.52 13.21 -1.68
CA THR A 96 -7.32 14.34 -2.21
C THR A 96 -8.48 13.83 -3.05
N THR A 97 -8.22 12.87 -3.94
CA THR A 97 -9.20 12.29 -4.85
C THR A 97 -10.32 11.57 -4.12
N LEU A 98 -10.02 10.76 -3.11
CA LEU A 98 -11.07 10.09 -2.33
C LEU A 98 -11.88 11.09 -1.50
N SER A 99 -11.23 12.13 -0.96
CA SER A 99 -11.90 13.19 -0.20
C SER A 99 -12.85 14.01 -1.08
N GLU A 100 -12.40 14.38 -2.28
CA GLU A 100 -13.20 15.06 -3.30
C GLU A 100 -14.39 14.20 -3.74
N GLU A 101 -14.19 12.89 -3.93
CA GLU A 101 -15.29 11.99 -4.33
C GLU A 101 -16.33 11.83 -3.21
N VAL A 102 -15.91 11.76 -1.94
CA VAL A 102 -16.84 11.79 -0.79
C VAL A 102 -17.69 13.07 -0.82
N LEU A 103 -17.07 14.23 -1.05
CA LEU A 103 -17.79 15.51 -1.11
C LEU A 103 -18.74 15.57 -2.32
N LYS A 104 -18.30 15.13 -3.48
CA LYS A 104 -19.08 15.08 -4.72
C LYS A 104 -20.33 14.20 -4.59
N LEU A 105 -20.23 13.10 -3.83
CA LEU A 105 -21.35 12.22 -3.50
C LEU A 105 -22.18 12.71 -2.30
N ASN A 106 -22.09 14.00 -1.97
CA ASN A 106 -22.84 14.65 -0.89
C ASN A 106 -22.55 14.04 0.51
N GLY A 107 -21.34 13.50 0.69
CA GLY A 107 -20.90 12.84 1.93
C GLY A 107 -21.03 13.68 3.20
N ALA A 108 -21.00 15.02 3.07
CA ALA A 108 -21.24 15.93 4.19
C ALA A 108 -22.66 15.84 4.78
N LYS A 109 -23.63 15.34 4.01
CA LYS A 109 -25.02 15.13 4.43
C LYS A 109 -25.40 13.65 4.51
N THR A 110 -24.50 12.75 4.09
CA THR A 110 -24.72 11.30 4.14
C THR A 110 -24.67 10.81 5.58
N GLU A 111 -25.73 10.12 6.02
CA GLU A 111 -25.82 9.59 7.37
C GLU A 111 -24.66 8.64 7.67
N GLY A 112 -23.87 8.95 8.69
CA GLY A 112 -22.80 8.06 9.13
C GLY A 112 -21.69 7.86 8.09
N ILE A 113 -21.36 8.85 7.26
CA ILE A 113 -20.36 8.77 6.16
C ILE A 113 -19.02 8.10 6.53
N PHE A 114 -18.53 8.23 7.75
CA PHE A 114 -17.32 7.54 8.24
C PHE A 114 -17.59 6.47 9.31
N ARG A 115 -18.86 6.21 9.63
CA ARG A 115 -19.31 5.22 10.62
C ARG A 115 -19.86 3.96 9.97
N VAL A 116 -20.68 4.11 8.94
CA VAL A 116 -21.23 3.01 8.14
C VAL A 116 -20.17 2.55 7.14
N PRO A 117 -19.83 1.26 7.08
CA PRO A 117 -18.89 0.76 6.10
C PRO A 117 -19.57 0.59 4.74
N GLY A 118 -18.92 1.07 3.67
CA GLY A 118 -19.22 0.60 2.33
C GLY A 118 -18.95 -0.89 2.16
N ASP A 119 -19.56 -1.50 1.15
CA ASP A 119 -19.41 -2.93 0.81
C ASP A 119 -17.94 -3.33 0.63
N LEU A 120 -17.53 -4.44 1.27
CA LEU A 120 -16.13 -4.83 1.37
C LEU A 120 -15.52 -5.17 -0.01
N ASP A 121 -16.25 -5.93 -0.82
CA ASP A 121 -15.78 -6.34 -2.14
C ASP A 121 -15.66 -5.14 -3.07
N SER A 122 -16.62 -4.23 -3.00
CA SER A 122 -16.59 -2.95 -3.74
C SER A 122 -15.45 -2.04 -3.29
N VAL A 123 -15.16 -1.95 -1.99
CA VAL A 123 -14.01 -1.21 -1.45
C VAL A 123 -12.68 -1.82 -1.94
N ASN A 124 -12.57 -3.15 -1.96
CA ASN A 124 -11.39 -3.85 -2.48
C ASN A 124 -11.23 -3.65 -3.99
N ALA A 125 -12.31 -3.67 -4.76
CA ALA A 125 -12.29 -3.36 -6.19
C ALA A 125 -11.85 -1.90 -6.43
N LEU A 126 -12.37 -0.95 -5.65
CA LEU A 126 -11.98 0.46 -5.72
C LEU A 126 -10.50 0.66 -5.37
N LYS A 127 -9.97 -0.06 -4.36
CA LYS A 127 -8.54 -0.08 -4.02
C LYS A 127 -7.67 -0.44 -5.22
N VAL A 128 -8.00 -1.52 -5.92
CA VAL A 128 -7.26 -1.96 -7.12
C VAL A 128 -7.30 -0.90 -8.22
N LYS A 129 -8.45 -0.24 -8.42
CA LYS A 129 -8.57 0.87 -9.37
C LYS A 129 -7.73 2.08 -8.98
N CYS A 130 -7.74 2.47 -7.72
CA CYS A 130 -6.90 3.56 -7.22
C CYS A 130 -5.42 3.27 -7.44
N ASP A 131 -4.92 2.06 -7.16
CA ASP A 131 -3.52 1.67 -7.43
C ASP A 131 -3.12 1.80 -8.92
N GLN A 132 -4.09 1.73 -9.83
CA GLN A 132 -3.91 1.98 -11.26
C GLN A 132 -4.07 3.46 -11.65
N TRP A 133 -4.21 4.35 -10.67
CA TRP A 133 -4.50 5.78 -10.83
C TRP A 133 -5.85 6.05 -11.49
N GLN A 134 -6.82 5.18 -11.26
CA GLN A 134 -8.18 5.29 -11.77
C GLN A 134 -9.15 5.53 -10.63
N LEU A 135 -10.12 6.42 -10.86
CA LEU A 135 -11.29 6.58 -10.01
C LEU A 135 -12.54 6.31 -10.87
N PRO A 136 -13.22 5.17 -10.71
CA PRO A 136 -14.47 4.92 -11.42
C PRO A 136 -15.58 5.86 -10.91
N SER A 137 -16.66 6.00 -11.68
CA SER A 137 -17.86 6.66 -11.17
C SER A 137 -18.44 5.82 -10.03
N LEU A 138 -18.75 6.47 -8.92
CA LEU A 138 -19.34 5.86 -7.73
C LEU A 138 -20.72 6.47 -7.49
N GLU A 139 -21.59 5.72 -6.83
CA GLU A 139 -22.94 6.16 -6.45
C GLU A 139 -23.11 6.22 -4.92
N ASP A 140 -22.28 5.48 -4.19
CA ASP A 140 -22.30 5.39 -2.73
C ASP A 140 -21.09 6.11 -2.11
N ALA A 141 -21.36 7.14 -1.31
CA ALA A 141 -20.35 7.91 -0.60
C ALA A 141 -19.61 7.10 0.48
N HIS A 142 -20.19 5.99 0.97
CA HIS A 142 -19.54 5.12 1.94
C HIS A 142 -18.35 4.35 1.34
N LEU A 143 -18.33 4.12 0.02
CA LEU A 143 -17.21 3.44 -0.65
C LEU A 143 -15.91 4.26 -0.59
N PRO A 144 -15.82 5.50 -1.12
CA PRO A 144 -14.59 6.28 -1.04
C PRO A 144 -14.27 6.68 0.41
N ALA A 145 -15.26 6.84 1.29
CA ALA A 145 -15.04 7.10 2.71
C ALA A 145 -14.40 5.90 3.45
N SER A 146 -14.90 4.69 3.21
CA SER A 146 -14.31 3.45 3.72
C SER A 146 -12.88 3.26 3.21
N LEU A 147 -12.67 3.49 1.91
CA LEU A 147 -11.35 3.33 1.31
C LEU A 147 -10.35 4.37 1.83
N LEU A 148 -10.79 5.62 2.04
CA LEU A 148 -9.94 6.68 2.60
C LEU A 148 -9.47 6.31 4.02
N LYS A 149 -10.37 5.81 4.87
CA LYS A 149 -10.01 5.29 6.20
C LYS A 149 -9.04 4.10 6.11
N LEU A 150 -9.31 3.17 5.18
CA LEU A 150 -8.45 2.02 4.96
C LEU A 150 -7.04 2.46 4.56
N TRP A 151 -6.92 3.43 3.65
CA TRP A 151 -5.64 3.93 3.18
C TRP A 151 -4.79 4.50 4.32
N TYR A 152 -5.35 5.40 5.14
CA TYR A 152 -4.65 5.94 6.31
C TYR A 152 -4.23 4.86 7.30
N ARG A 153 -5.10 3.87 7.54
CA ARG A 153 -4.81 2.74 8.44
C ARG A 153 -3.71 1.82 7.90
N GLU A 154 -3.59 1.72 6.57
CA GLU A 154 -2.62 0.84 5.92
C GLU A 154 -1.29 1.50 5.61
N LEU A 155 -1.12 2.81 5.82
CA LEU A 155 0.17 3.47 5.70
C LEU A 155 1.26 2.69 6.45
N ALA A 156 2.46 2.64 5.87
CA ALA A 156 3.58 1.92 6.48
C ALA A 156 3.93 2.47 7.87
N GLU A 157 3.81 3.78 8.02
CA GLU A 157 4.00 4.52 9.25
C GLU A 157 2.74 5.36 9.50
N PRO A 158 2.37 5.60 10.78
CA PRO A 158 1.20 6.42 11.07
C PRO A 158 1.38 7.82 10.49
N LEU A 159 0.26 8.42 10.03
CA LEU A 159 0.26 9.78 9.45
C LEU A 159 0.93 10.81 10.38
N ILE A 160 0.69 10.67 11.69
CA ILE A 160 1.41 11.41 12.72
C ILE A 160 2.54 10.49 13.19
N PRO A 161 3.82 10.87 12.98
CA PRO A 161 4.94 10.04 13.41
C PRO A 161 4.91 9.75 14.92
N THR A 162 5.31 8.54 15.30
CA THR A 162 5.27 8.05 16.69
C THR A 162 6.06 8.91 17.67
N MET A 163 7.10 9.60 17.19
CA MET A 163 7.91 10.54 17.99
C MET A 163 7.13 11.77 18.50
N PHE A 164 5.93 12.03 17.98
CA PHE A 164 5.08 13.13 18.41
C PHE A 164 3.96 12.74 19.38
N TYR A 165 3.92 11.46 19.81
CA TYR A 165 3.01 10.95 20.84
C TYR A 165 3.74 10.84 22.19
#